data_AF-W2SXK9-F1
#
_entry.id   AF-W2SXK9-F1
#
_cell.length_a   1.000
_cell.length_b   1.000
_cell.length_c   1.000
_cell.angle_alpha   90.00
_cell.angle_beta   90.00
_cell.angle_gamma   90.00
#
_symmetry.space_group_name_H-M   'P 1'
#
loop_
_entity.id
_entity.type
_entity.pdbx_description
1 polymer ?
#
loop_
_entity_poly.entity_id
_entity_poly.type
_entity_poly.pdbx_seq_one_letter_code
_entity_poly.pdbx_strand_id
1 'polypeptide(L)'
;MARTILYYFIAYSFIDSANTTPDDPKLTFEDLYQYGKYEYTDGNWQDCVAFIKRALDDFQYFEDELVWCRRKCKQQVEAPDDSALSQSHAHSERALCLLRCKRDKFTEERPPLKKMNTYFDFIERKPFQYLHICYWKMGDLEMAVKSAYTFLVKNPTDKDTLDGLAFYMERPGYDDRMLVDALRRPYEERFISGVKAYNEEDWFRCIDDLEVSLDKVIEEDSRCRLLCEDKIDWSVVDGNPELDVLMTSMQASIVRCQHNCLYRLSLINGHDVGHLLAAHYEYLHYCYYKIMRGSEAARSVANYILFDDNPLMQRNKYFYNKQYNNKELFVPDKVLDY
;
A
#
# COMPACT_ATOMS: atom_id res chain seq x y z
N MET A 1 -16.29 11.62 65.11
CA MET A 1 -15.43 10.58 64.52
C MET A 1 -16.18 9.94 63.36
N ALA A 2 -15.94 10.41 62.14
CA ALA A 2 -16.32 9.74 60.89
C ALA A 2 -15.48 10.38 59.78
N ARG A 3 -14.48 9.67 59.26
CA ARG A 3 -13.69 10.07 58.09
C ARG A 3 -14.17 9.24 56.91
N THR A 4 -14.87 9.88 55.99
CA THR A 4 -15.28 9.30 54.69
C THR A 4 -14.12 9.46 53.73
N ILE A 5 -13.52 8.35 53.29
CA ILE A 5 -12.45 8.30 52.29
C ILE A 5 -13.13 8.16 50.92
N LEU A 6 -13.03 9.21 50.10
CA LEU A 6 -13.41 9.16 48.68
C LEU A 6 -12.28 8.49 47.89
N TYR A 7 -12.53 7.29 47.38
CA TYR A 7 -11.68 6.64 46.39
C TYR A 7 -12.02 7.20 45.00
N TYR A 8 -11.09 7.98 44.43
CA TYR A 8 -11.12 8.35 43.01
C TYR A 8 -10.64 7.16 42.17
N PHE A 9 -11.54 6.54 41.43
CA PHE A 9 -11.19 5.63 40.34
C PHE A 9 -10.72 6.45 39.14
N ILE A 10 -9.43 6.39 38.84
CA ILE A 10 -8.86 6.88 37.58
C ILE A 10 -9.09 5.77 36.56
N ALA A 11 -10.08 5.95 35.69
CA ALA A 11 -10.24 5.11 34.52
C ALA A 11 -9.19 5.52 33.48
N TYR A 12 -8.14 4.72 33.32
CA TYR A 12 -7.25 4.82 32.17
C TYR A 12 -8.00 4.28 30.95
N SER A 13 -8.48 5.19 30.10
CA SER A 13 -8.89 4.87 28.74
C SER A 13 -7.64 4.57 27.91
N PHE A 14 -7.31 3.30 27.76
CA PHE A 14 -6.48 2.85 26.65
C PHE A 14 -7.25 3.12 25.36
N ILE A 15 -6.74 4.03 24.54
CA ILE A 15 -7.16 4.16 23.15
C ILE A 15 -6.52 2.97 22.44
N ASP A 16 -7.26 1.87 22.35
CA ASP A 16 -6.98 0.82 21.38
C ASP A 16 -7.26 1.41 20.00
N SER A 17 -6.22 1.68 19.23
CA SER A 17 -6.34 1.90 17.79
C SER A 17 -6.63 0.53 17.13
N ALA A 18 -7.84 0.04 17.36
CA ALA A 18 -8.43 -1.05 16.60
C ALA A 18 -9.18 -0.43 15.42
N ASN A 19 -8.65 -0.60 14.21
CA ASN A 19 -9.44 -0.42 13.00
C ASN A 19 -10.59 -1.44 13.06
N THR A 20 -11.79 -0.92 13.32
CA THR A 20 -13.08 -1.60 13.21
C THR A 20 -13.26 -2.08 11.77
N THR A 21 -13.81 -3.28 11.49
CA THR A 21 -15.17 -3.74 11.83
C THR A 21 -15.29 -5.28 11.95
N PRO A 22 -15.97 -5.81 12.99
CA PRO A 22 -16.56 -7.16 12.99
C PRO A 22 -18.09 -7.09 13.22
N ASP A 23 -18.81 -6.22 12.51
CA ASP A 23 -20.25 -6.04 12.76
C ASP A 23 -21.10 -7.23 12.26
N ASP A 24 -20.61 -7.98 11.26
CA ASP A 24 -21.17 -9.26 10.85
C ASP A 24 -20.06 -10.14 10.21
N PRO A 25 -19.43 -11.05 10.97
CA PRO A 25 -18.28 -11.82 10.48
C PRO A 25 -18.61 -12.70 9.26
N LYS A 26 -19.89 -13.07 9.09
CA LYS A 26 -20.35 -14.01 8.06
C LYS A 26 -20.47 -13.40 6.67
N LEU A 27 -20.57 -12.08 6.59
CA LEU A 27 -20.65 -11.36 5.32
C LEU A 27 -19.26 -10.95 4.88
N THR A 28 -18.74 -11.63 3.86
CA THR A 28 -17.44 -11.28 3.26
C THR A 28 -17.55 -10.05 2.36
N PHE A 29 -16.42 -9.41 2.06
CA PHE A 29 -16.36 -8.33 1.08
C PHE A 29 -16.92 -8.75 -0.29
N GLU A 30 -16.84 -10.05 -0.64
CA GLU A 30 -17.43 -10.55 -1.87
C GLU A 30 -18.96 -10.48 -1.84
N ASP A 31 -19.56 -10.90 -0.74
CA ASP A 31 -21.02 -10.91 -0.56
C ASP A 31 -21.54 -9.46 -0.45
N LEU A 32 -20.87 -8.63 0.35
CA LEU A 32 -21.18 -7.20 0.51
C LEU A 32 -21.06 -6.43 -0.81
N TYR A 33 -20.02 -6.71 -1.61
CA TYR A 33 -19.86 -6.07 -2.91
C TYR A 33 -20.95 -6.49 -3.89
N GLN A 34 -21.38 -7.77 -3.89
CA GLN A 34 -22.51 -8.17 -4.71
C GLN A 34 -23.81 -7.49 -4.27
N TYR A 35 -24.09 -7.40 -2.97
CA TYR A 35 -25.27 -6.68 -2.47
C TYR A 35 -25.24 -5.21 -2.88
N GLY A 36 -24.10 -4.53 -2.72
CA GLY A 36 -23.94 -3.15 -3.18
C GLY A 36 -24.23 -2.97 -4.67
N LYS A 37 -23.85 -3.94 -5.52
CA LYS A 37 -24.18 -3.92 -6.95
C LYS A 37 -25.66 -4.17 -7.25
N TYR A 38 -26.33 -4.99 -6.45
CA TYR A 38 -27.79 -5.16 -6.56
C TYR A 38 -28.51 -3.86 -6.20
N GLU A 39 -28.17 -3.26 -5.06
CA GLU A 39 -28.76 -1.98 -4.64
C GLU A 39 -28.47 -0.84 -5.63
N TYR A 40 -27.27 -0.83 -6.25
CA TYR A 40 -26.96 0.08 -7.35
C TYR A 40 -27.92 -0.10 -8.53
N THR A 41 -28.23 -1.35 -8.89
CA THR A 41 -29.11 -1.69 -10.02
C THR A 41 -30.56 -1.34 -9.72
N ASP A 42 -30.99 -1.55 -8.47
CA ASP A 42 -32.35 -1.29 -8.00
C ASP A 42 -32.59 0.21 -7.71
N GLY A 43 -31.54 1.03 -7.72
CA GLY A 43 -31.62 2.47 -7.48
C GLY A 43 -31.70 2.85 -5.99
N ASN A 44 -31.39 1.93 -5.09
CA ASN A 44 -31.31 2.16 -3.65
C ASN A 44 -29.93 2.72 -3.28
N TRP A 45 -29.74 4.02 -3.55
CA TRP A 45 -28.42 4.65 -3.48
C TRP A 45 -27.79 4.64 -2.07
N GLN A 46 -28.61 4.77 -1.02
CA GLN A 46 -28.13 4.75 0.37
C GLN A 46 -27.53 3.38 0.73
N ASP A 47 -28.24 2.30 0.40
CA ASP A 47 -27.78 0.94 0.67
C ASP A 47 -26.62 0.53 -0.25
N CYS A 48 -26.60 0.99 -1.50
CA CYS A 48 -25.43 0.88 -2.38
C CYS A 48 -24.16 1.42 -1.68
N VAL A 49 -24.20 2.66 -1.18
CA VAL A 49 -23.06 3.25 -0.47
C VAL A 49 -22.72 2.43 0.77
N ALA A 50 -23.71 2.07 1.58
CA ALA A 50 -23.50 1.34 2.83
C ALA A 50 -22.80 -0.01 2.60
N PHE A 51 -23.30 -0.82 1.67
CA PHE A 51 -22.72 -2.13 1.37
C PHE A 51 -21.33 -2.04 0.75
N ILE A 52 -21.12 -1.13 -0.20
CA ILE A 52 -19.81 -1.01 -0.87
C ILE A 52 -18.73 -0.50 0.09
N LYS A 53 -19.05 0.45 0.97
CA LYS A 53 -18.10 0.89 2.02
C LYS A 53 -17.73 -0.26 2.96
N ARG A 54 -18.73 -0.99 3.46
CA ARG A 54 -18.48 -2.18 4.30
C ARG A 54 -17.63 -3.22 3.58
N ALA A 55 -17.81 -3.38 2.27
CA ALA A 55 -16.99 -4.29 1.47
C ALA A 55 -15.52 -3.81 1.39
N LEU A 56 -15.28 -2.50 1.25
CA LEU A 56 -13.92 -1.93 1.28
C LEU A 56 -13.24 -2.15 2.63
N ASP A 57 -13.97 -1.95 3.73
CA ASP A 57 -13.46 -2.15 5.09
C ASP A 57 -13.11 -3.63 5.34
N ASP A 58 -13.99 -4.56 4.95
CA ASP A 58 -13.72 -6.00 5.08
C ASP A 58 -12.59 -6.47 4.16
N PHE A 59 -12.45 -5.89 2.96
CA PHE A 59 -11.33 -6.20 2.07
C PHE A 59 -9.99 -5.79 2.69
N GLN A 60 -9.91 -4.61 3.32
CA GLN A 60 -8.71 -4.17 4.01
C GLN A 60 -8.37 -5.12 5.17
N TYR A 61 -9.37 -5.52 5.97
CA TYR A 61 -9.17 -6.55 7.00
C TYR A 61 -8.63 -7.86 6.42
N PHE A 62 -9.22 -8.34 5.30
CA PHE A 62 -8.80 -9.58 4.66
C PHE A 62 -7.32 -9.55 4.27
N GLU A 63 -6.86 -8.45 3.65
CA GLU A 63 -5.44 -8.26 3.34
C GLU A 63 -4.56 -8.18 4.59
N ASP A 64 -5.03 -7.50 5.65
CA ASP A 64 -4.30 -7.35 6.90
C ASP A 64 -4.06 -8.70 7.58
N GLU A 65 -5.06 -9.58 7.60
CA GLU A 65 -4.93 -10.94 8.14
C GLU A 65 -3.95 -11.81 7.33
N LEU A 66 -3.97 -11.68 6.00
CA LEU A 66 -3.00 -12.36 5.15
C LEU A 66 -1.57 -11.89 5.43
N VAL A 67 -1.35 -10.58 5.51
CA VAL A 67 -0.04 -9.98 5.83
C VAL A 67 0.41 -10.40 7.22
N TRP A 68 -0.49 -10.38 8.20
CA TRP A 68 -0.20 -10.77 9.58
C TRP A 68 0.27 -12.23 9.65
N CYS A 69 -0.46 -13.15 9.03
CA CYS A 69 -0.08 -14.56 9.01
C CYS A 69 1.30 -14.77 8.39
N ARG A 70 1.60 -14.09 7.27
CA ARG A 70 2.88 -14.23 6.59
C ARG A 70 4.04 -13.66 7.39
N ARG A 71 3.86 -12.48 7.99
CA ARG A 71 4.87 -11.85 8.84
C ARG A 71 5.17 -12.72 10.07
N LYS A 72 4.13 -13.19 10.76
CA LYS A 72 4.25 -14.09 11.91
C LYS A 72 5.01 -15.36 11.53
N CYS A 73 4.60 -16.03 10.45
CA CYS A 73 5.24 -17.28 10.04
C CYS A 73 6.66 -17.10 9.51
N LYS A 74 6.99 -15.95 8.91
CA LYS A 74 8.37 -15.63 8.53
C LYS A 74 9.27 -15.46 9.75
N GLN A 75 8.76 -14.89 10.84
CA GLN A 75 9.52 -14.66 12.08
C GLN A 75 9.64 -15.90 12.97
N GLN A 76 8.68 -16.82 12.91
CA GLN A 76 8.66 -18.02 13.77
C GLN A 76 9.54 -19.16 13.27
N VAL A 77 9.90 -19.16 11.99
CA VAL A 77 10.69 -20.23 11.37
C VAL A 77 12.16 -19.80 11.36
N GLU A 78 13.03 -20.70 11.80
CA GLU A 78 14.47 -20.45 11.83
C GLU A 78 15.02 -20.26 10.40
N ALA A 79 15.97 -19.33 10.25
CA ALA A 79 16.62 -19.08 8.98
C ALA A 79 17.40 -20.35 8.56
N PRO A 80 17.13 -20.93 7.38
CA PRO A 80 17.83 -22.12 6.94
C PRO A 80 19.30 -21.83 6.66
N ASP A 81 20.15 -22.84 6.81
CA ASP A 81 21.51 -22.81 6.28
C ASP A 81 21.53 -23.12 4.77
N ASP A 82 22.72 -23.16 4.16
CA ASP A 82 22.88 -23.41 2.72
C ASP A 82 22.55 -24.86 2.31
N SER A 83 22.26 -25.76 3.25
CA SER A 83 21.88 -27.14 2.94
C SER A 83 20.47 -27.20 2.36
N ALA A 84 20.33 -27.96 1.26
CA ALA A 84 19.03 -28.24 0.65
C ALA A 84 18.01 -28.84 1.64
N LEU A 85 18.47 -29.64 2.62
CA LEU A 85 17.60 -30.21 3.65
C LEU A 85 17.10 -29.15 4.61
N SER A 86 17.96 -28.24 5.05
CA SER A 86 17.61 -27.13 5.95
C SER A 86 16.60 -26.19 5.27
N GLN A 87 16.86 -25.82 4.02
CA GLN A 87 15.94 -25.00 3.21
C GLN A 87 14.57 -25.67 3.03
N SER A 88 14.55 -26.98 2.71
CA SER A 88 13.31 -27.75 2.57
C SER A 88 12.55 -27.85 3.89
N HIS A 89 13.26 -28.00 5.01
CA HIS A 89 12.67 -28.06 6.35
C HIS A 89 12.03 -26.72 6.71
N ALA A 90 12.76 -25.61 6.62
CA ALA A 90 12.24 -24.27 6.88
C ALA A 90 11.04 -23.93 5.97
N HIS A 91 11.10 -24.30 4.69
CA HIS A 91 9.97 -24.13 3.78
C HIS A 91 8.72 -24.90 4.24
N SER A 92 8.90 -26.16 4.66
CA SER A 92 7.82 -27.01 5.15
C SER A 92 7.21 -26.49 6.47
N GLU A 93 8.04 -26.03 7.40
CA GLU A 93 7.59 -25.43 8.66
C GLU A 93 6.80 -24.15 8.42
N ARG A 94 7.30 -23.29 7.51
CA ARG A 94 6.61 -22.06 7.12
C ARG A 94 5.26 -22.37 6.48
N ALA A 95 5.20 -23.35 5.58
CA ALA A 95 3.95 -23.80 4.96
C ALA A 95 2.94 -24.30 6.01
N LEU A 96 3.39 -25.12 6.97
CA LEU A 96 2.54 -25.61 8.06
C LEU A 96 2.04 -24.48 8.97
N CYS A 97 2.90 -23.51 9.28
CA CYS A 97 2.50 -22.31 10.04
C CYS A 97 1.43 -21.52 9.29
N LEU A 98 1.61 -21.27 8.00
CA LEU A 98 0.64 -20.53 7.18
C LEU A 98 -0.70 -21.25 7.09
N LEU A 99 -0.71 -22.57 6.91
CA LEU A 99 -1.94 -23.37 6.89
C LEU A 99 -2.71 -23.25 8.21
N ARG A 100 -2.02 -23.38 9.35
CA ARG A 100 -2.63 -23.22 10.67
C ARG A 100 -3.16 -21.80 10.87
N CYS A 101 -2.34 -20.80 10.58
CA CYS A 101 -2.70 -19.40 10.74
C CYS A 101 -3.93 -19.02 9.91
N LYS A 102 -3.96 -19.40 8.63
CA LYS A 102 -5.10 -19.13 7.76
C LYS A 102 -6.36 -19.87 8.22
N ARG A 103 -6.25 -21.11 8.69
CA ARG A 103 -7.41 -21.84 9.25
C ARG A 103 -7.96 -21.19 10.51
N ASP A 104 -7.09 -20.64 11.35
CA ASP A 104 -7.50 -19.98 12.59
C ASP A 104 -8.13 -18.60 12.32
N LYS A 105 -7.68 -17.90 11.27
CA LYS A 105 -8.17 -16.57 10.87
C LYS A 105 -9.40 -16.60 9.95
N PHE A 106 -9.49 -17.60 9.07
CA PHE A 106 -10.57 -17.77 8.11
C PHE A 106 -11.38 -19.03 8.44
N THR A 107 -12.39 -18.86 9.28
CA THR A 107 -13.27 -19.92 9.81
C THR A 107 -14.54 -20.08 8.98
N GLU A 108 -15.46 -20.96 9.35
CA GLU A 108 -16.79 -21.03 8.72
C GLU A 108 -17.58 -19.73 8.87
N GLU A 109 -17.37 -19.03 10.00
CA GLU A 109 -17.96 -17.72 10.22
C GLU A 109 -17.25 -16.62 9.46
N ARG A 110 -16.03 -16.86 8.95
CA ARG A 110 -15.28 -15.92 8.11
C ARG A 110 -14.59 -16.65 6.97
N PRO A 111 -15.34 -17.04 5.93
CA PRO A 111 -14.82 -17.95 4.91
C PRO A 111 -13.67 -17.31 4.13
N PRO A 112 -12.72 -18.13 3.63
CA PRO A 112 -11.66 -17.64 2.77
C PRO A 112 -12.21 -17.13 1.44
N LEU A 113 -11.37 -16.40 0.70
CA LEU A 113 -11.68 -15.89 -0.64
C LEU A 113 -12.23 -16.99 -1.54
N LYS A 114 -13.46 -16.79 -2.05
CA LYS A 114 -14.15 -17.71 -2.96
C LYS A 114 -13.76 -17.45 -4.41
N LYS A 115 -13.70 -16.18 -4.84
CA LYS A 115 -13.42 -15.79 -6.23
C LYS A 115 -12.27 -14.79 -6.32
N MET A 116 -11.18 -15.21 -6.95
CA MET A 116 -10.02 -14.34 -7.19
C MET A 116 -10.36 -13.10 -8.06
N ASN A 117 -11.34 -13.20 -8.97
CA ASN A 117 -11.77 -12.06 -9.77
C ASN A 117 -12.30 -10.91 -8.92
N THR A 118 -13.03 -11.20 -7.83
CA THR A 118 -13.51 -10.17 -6.91
C THR A 118 -12.33 -9.46 -6.24
N TYR A 119 -11.30 -10.20 -5.84
CA TYR A 119 -10.08 -9.59 -5.29
C TYR A 119 -9.45 -8.61 -6.30
N PHE A 120 -9.34 -8.99 -7.58
CA PHE A 120 -8.81 -8.10 -8.61
C PHE A 120 -9.70 -6.87 -8.86
N ASP A 121 -11.03 -6.98 -8.75
CA ASP A 121 -11.91 -5.81 -8.84
C ASP A 121 -11.58 -4.76 -7.78
N PHE A 122 -11.20 -5.18 -6.56
CA PHE A 122 -10.79 -4.26 -5.48
C PHE A 122 -9.40 -3.67 -5.71
N ILE A 123 -8.45 -4.47 -6.20
CA ILE A 123 -7.11 -3.97 -6.59
C ILE A 123 -7.20 -2.93 -7.72
N GLU A 124 -8.12 -3.12 -8.65
CA GLU A 124 -8.42 -2.15 -9.71
C GLU A 124 -9.38 -1.03 -9.27
N ARG A 125 -9.69 -0.95 -7.97
CA ARG A 125 -10.55 0.08 -7.36
C ARG A 125 -11.97 0.16 -7.93
N LYS A 126 -12.46 -0.88 -8.60
CA LYS A 126 -13.81 -0.90 -9.20
C LYS A 126 -14.97 -0.59 -8.25
N PRO A 127 -14.92 -0.91 -6.93
CA PRO A 127 -15.95 -0.43 -5.99
C PRO A 127 -16.22 1.08 -6.09
N PHE A 128 -15.20 1.88 -6.40
CA PHE A 128 -15.34 3.32 -6.54
C PHE A 128 -16.11 3.76 -7.79
N GLN A 129 -16.15 2.94 -8.86
CA GLN A 129 -17.00 3.16 -10.05
C GLN A 129 -18.49 3.21 -9.65
N TYR A 130 -18.90 2.37 -8.69
CA TYR A 130 -20.27 2.36 -8.20
C TYR A 130 -20.50 3.48 -7.19
N LEU A 131 -19.55 3.69 -6.26
CA LEU A 131 -19.67 4.71 -5.22
C LEU A 131 -19.86 6.11 -5.80
N HIS A 132 -19.11 6.52 -6.83
CA HIS A 132 -19.22 7.89 -7.34
C HIS A 132 -20.60 8.18 -7.93
N ILE A 133 -21.27 7.17 -8.50
CA ILE A 133 -22.62 7.30 -9.02
C ILE A 133 -23.64 7.27 -7.88
N CYS A 134 -23.49 6.37 -6.90
CA CYS A 134 -24.41 6.30 -5.77
C CYS A 134 -24.39 7.60 -4.94
N TYR A 135 -23.21 8.16 -4.65
CA TYR A 135 -23.11 9.47 -3.97
C TYR A 135 -23.72 10.61 -4.79
N TRP A 136 -23.47 10.63 -6.11
CA TRP A 136 -24.07 11.63 -6.98
C TRP A 136 -25.61 11.57 -6.94
N LYS A 137 -26.18 10.36 -6.99
CA LYS A 137 -27.63 10.15 -6.92
C LYS A 137 -28.23 10.50 -5.55
N MET A 138 -27.43 10.45 -4.49
CA MET A 138 -27.79 10.95 -3.15
C MET A 138 -27.68 12.47 -3.01
N GLY A 139 -27.10 13.17 -3.99
CA GLY A 139 -26.84 14.60 -3.93
C GLY A 139 -25.56 14.98 -3.18
N ASP A 140 -24.67 14.02 -2.90
CA ASP A 140 -23.38 14.24 -2.25
C ASP A 140 -22.29 14.43 -3.32
N LEU A 141 -22.11 15.69 -3.76
CA LEU A 141 -21.14 16.06 -4.80
C LEU A 141 -19.70 15.79 -4.37
N GLU A 142 -19.34 16.12 -3.12
CA GLU A 142 -17.98 15.97 -2.61
C GLU A 142 -17.56 14.50 -2.63
N MET A 143 -18.40 13.60 -2.11
CA MET A 143 -18.09 12.17 -2.10
C MET A 143 -18.16 11.54 -3.49
N ALA A 144 -18.99 12.07 -4.39
CA ALA A 144 -19.01 11.65 -5.79
C ALA A 144 -17.68 11.97 -6.49
N VAL A 145 -17.22 13.21 -6.39
CA VAL A 145 -15.93 13.66 -6.95
C VAL A 145 -14.78 12.86 -6.36
N LYS A 146 -14.74 12.73 -5.03
CA LYS A 146 -13.70 11.97 -4.32
C LYS A 146 -13.64 10.52 -4.79
N SER A 147 -14.80 9.87 -4.94
CA SER A 147 -14.88 8.47 -5.38
C SER A 147 -14.45 8.31 -6.84
N ALA A 148 -14.91 9.18 -7.74
CA ALA A 148 -14.52 9.16 -9.15
C ALA A 148 -13.01 9.38 -9.30
N TYR A 149 -12.45 10.36 -8.60
CA TYR A 149 -11.02 10.62 -8.59
C TYR A 149 -10.22 9.43 -8.04
N THR A 150 -10.67 8.81 -6.94
CA THR A 150 -10.04 7.61 -6.37
C THR A 150 -9.95 6.45 -7.36
N PHE A 151 -11.00 6.25 -8.18
CA PHE A 151 -10.99 5.26 -9.25
C PHE A 151 -10.00 5.62 -10.37
N LEU A 152 -10.03 6.88 -10.81
CA LEU A 152 -9.20 7.39 -11.90
C LEU A 152 -7.71 7.42 -11.58
N VAL A 153 -7.32 7.56 -10.31
CA VAL A 153 -5.92 7.41 -9.89
C VAL A 153 -5.34 6.06 -10.31
N LYS A 154 -6.14 4.99 -10.27
CA LYS A 154 -5.73 3.65 -10.72
C LYS A 154 -6.03 3.40 -12.20
N ASN A 155 -7.09 4.01 -12.73
CA ASN A 155 -7.60 3.80 -14.08
C ASN A 155 -7.68 5.13 -14.86
N PRO A 156 -6.54 5.78 -15.18
CA PRO A 156 -6.52 7.15 -15.69
C PRO A 156 -7.14 7.31 -17.09
N THR A 157 -7.35 6.22 -17.81
CA THR A 157 -7.88 6.22 -19.19
C THR A 157 -9.35 5.77 -19.27
N ASP A 158 -10.02 5.55 -18.14
CA ASP A 158 -11.42 5.13 -18.13
C ASP A 158 -12.35 6.29 -18.54
N LYS A 159 -12.89 6.19 -19.76
CA LYS A 159 -13.66 7.28 -20.38
C LYS A 159 -14.93 7.61 -19.60
N ASP A 160 -15.66 6.58 -19.17
CA ASP A 160 -16.95 6.77 -18.50
C ASP A 160 -16.78 7.54 -17.18
N THR A 161 -15.73 7.22 -16.41
CA THR A 161 -15.45 7.94 -15.16
C THR A 161 -14.85 9.32 -15.42
N LEU A 162 -14.04 9.50 -16.47
CA LEU A 162 -13.54 10.84 -16.86
C LEU A 162 -14.69 11.77 -17.24
N ASP A 163 -15.63 11.31 -18.06
CA ASP A 163 -16.82 12.07 -18.45
C ASP A 163 -17.70 12.37 -17.23
N GLY A 164 -17.86 11.39 -16.34
CA GLY A 164 -18.57 11.57 -15.06
C GLY A 164 -17.92 12.61 -14.16
N LEU A 165 -16.60 12.58 -14.01
CA LEU A 165 -15.85 13.55 -13.21
C LEU A 165 -15.94 14.96 -13.83
N ALA A 166 -15.75 15.08 -15.14
CA ALA A 166 -15.90 16.36 -15.84
C ALA A 166 -17.31 16.95 -15.64
N PHE A 167 -18.34 16.10 -15.74
CA PHE A 167 -19.71 16.49 -15.45
C PHE A 167 -19.92 16.97 -13.99
N TYR A 168 -19.22 16.38 -13.01
CA TYR A 168 -19.25 16.83 -11.61
C TYR A 168 -18.54 18.17 -11.41
N MET A 169 -17.41 18.39 -12.09
CA MET A 169 -16.62 19.62 -12.02
C MET A 169 -17.39 20.85 -12.52
N GLU A 170 -18.38 20.66 -13.40
CA GLU A 170 -19.27 21.72 -13.89
C GLU A 170 -20.41 22.07 -12.91
N ARG A 171 -20.58 21.33 -11.81
CA ARG A 171 -21.71 21.52 -10.89
C ARG A 171 -21.47 22.68 -9.92
N PRO A 172 -22.54 23.42 -9.54
CA PRO A 172 -22.42 24.40 -8.48
C PRO A 172 -22.02 23.70 -7.18
N GLY A 173 -21.00 24.21 -6.51
CA GLY A 173 -20.45 23.64 -5.28
C GLY A 173 -19.19 22.79 -5.48
N TYR A 174 -18.76 22.56 -6.73
CA TYR A 174 -17.45 21.95 -6.99
C TYR A 174 -16.30 22.83 -6.49
N ASP A 175 -15.27 22.19 -5.93
CA ASP A 175 -14.02 22.81 -5.49
C ASP A 175 -12.86 21.83 -5.75
N ASP A 176 -11.72 22.33 -6.25
CA ASP A 176 -10.55 21.49 -6.57
C ASP A 176 -10.04 20.69 -5.37
N ARG A 177 -10.29 21.14 -4.13
CA ARG A 177 -9.95 20.41 -2.90
C ARG A 177 -10.73 19.10 -2.72
N MET A 178 -11.78 18.87 -3.51
CA MET A 178 -12.53 17.60 -3.52
C MET A 178 -11.78 16.49 -4.29
N LEU A 179 -10.77 16.83 -5.10
CA LEU A 179 -9.94 15.86 -5.85
C LEU A 179 -8.91 15.20 -4.93
N VAL A 180 -9.41 14.32 -4.06
CA VAL A 180 -8.60 13.59 -3.08
C VAL A 180 -8.77 12.10 -3.28
N ASP A 181 -7.66 11.37 -3.37
CA ASP A 181 -7.69 9.92 -3.37
C ASP A 181 -8.11 9.43 -1.96
N ALA A 182 -9.25 8.74 -1.87
CA ALA A 182 -9.75 8.17 -0.64
C ALA A 182 -8.90 7.01 -0.13
N LEU A 183 -8.11 6.37 -1.00
CA LEU A 183 -7.18 5.30 -0.67
C LEU A 183 -5.73 5.77 -0.56
N ARG A 184 -5.49 7.09 -0.56
CA ARG A 184 -4.15 7.67 -0.44
C ARG A 184 -3.42 7.07 0.76
N ARG A 185 -2.23 6.52 0.52
CA ARG A 185 -1.42 5.92 1.58
C ARG A 185 -0.58 6.99 2.31
N PRO A 186 -0.14 6.73 3.56
CA PRO A 186 0.65 7.69 4.32
C PRO A 186 1.96 8.13 3.65
N TYR A 187 2.62 7.22 2.91
CA TYR A 187 3.84 7.56 2.17
C TYR A 187 3.55 8.57 1.06
N GLU A 188 2.43 8.43 0.33
CA GLU A 188 2.06 9.36 -0.73
C GLU A 188 1.80 10.76 -0.18
N GLU A 189 1.08 10.86 0.93
CA GLU A 189 0.82 12.14 1.60
C GLU A 189 2.12 12.86 1.97
N ARG A 190 3.06 12.13 2.57
CA ARG A 190 4.37 12.65 2.97
C ARG A 190 5.25 12.98 1.78
N PHE A 191 5.26 12.15 0.74
CA PHE A 191 5.98 12.43 -0.51
C PHE A 191 5.48 13.73 -1.14
N ILE A 192 4.17 13.89 -1.30
CA ILE A 192 3.56 15.09 -1.88
C ILE A 192 3.88 16.33 -1.03
N SER A 193 3.77 16.21 0.30
CA SER A 193 4.12 17.30 1.23
C SER A 193 5.59 17.69 1.14
N GLY A 194 6.49 16.70 1.06
CA GLY A 194 7.94 16.91 0.93
C GLY A 194 8.33 17.56 -0.40
N VAL A 195 7.75 17.13 -1.51
CA VAL A 195 7.94 17.76 -2.83
C VAL A 195 7.39 19.18 -2.85
N LYS A 196 6.25 19.44 -2.19
CA LYS A 196 5.72 20.79 -2.03
C LYS A 196 6.70 21.66 -1.23
N ALA A 197 7.22 21.18 -0.10
CA ALA A 197 8.20 21.89 0.71
C ALA A 197 9.50 22.18 -0.06
N TYR A 198 9.95 21.25 -0.91
CA TYR A 198 11.06 21.47 -1.84
C TYR A 198 10.81 22.66 -2.77
N ASN A 199 9.62 22.74 -3.37
CA ASN A 199 9.25 23.84 -4.28
C ASN A 199 9.08 25.19 -3.55
N GLU A 200 8.69 25.16 -2.28
CA GLU A 200 8.55 26.33 -1.41
C GLU A 200 9.87 26.74 -0.72
N GLU A 201 10.97 26.03 -1.00
CA GLU A 201 12.28 26.20 -0.37
C GLU A 201 12.30 26.00 1.16
N ASP A 202 11.31 25.30 1.71
CA ASP A 202 11.29 24.86 3.11
C ASP A 202 12.12 23.57 3.25
N TRP A 203 13.44 23.74 3.33
CA TRP A 203 14.38 22.61 3.32
C TRP A 203 14.25 21.69 4.52
N PHE A 204 13.90 22.21 5.70
CA PHE A 204 13.74 21.39 6.90
C PHE A 204 12.52 20.48 6.79
N ARG A 205 11.38 21.05 6.35
CA ARG A 205 10.18 20.26 6.11
C ARG A 205 10.35 19.29 4.95
N CYS A 206 11.04 19.69 3.88
CA CYS A 206 11.39 18.80 2.78
C CYS A 206 12.06 17.52 3.28
N ILE A 207 13.07 17.65 4.15
CA ILE A 207 13.80 16.52 4.71
C ILE A 207 12.88 15.66 5.58
N ASP A 208 12.20 16.27 6.56
CA ASP A 208 11.33 15.55 7.50
C ASP A 208 10.25 14.74 6.78
N ASP A 209 9.53 15.37 5.85
CA ASP A 209 8.45 14.71 5.10
C ASP A 209 8.99 13.62 4.17
N LEU A 210 10.12 13.82 3.49
CA LEU A 210 10.66 12.82 2.56
C LEU A 210 11.32 11.62 3.26
N GLU A 211 11.96 11.82 4.41
CA GLU A 211 12.50 10.70 5.20
C GLU A 211 11.37 9.84 5.76
N VAL A 212 10.33 10.47 6.33
CA VAL A 212 9.15 9.74 6.80
C VAL A 212 8.45 9.03 5.63
N SER A 213 8.37 9.67 4.47
CA SER A 213 7.84 9.04 3.25
C SER A 213 8.65 7.80 2.86
N LEU A 214 9.97 7.90 2.83
CA LEU A 214 10.87 6.81 2.45
C LEU A 214 10.70 5.58 3.37
N ASP A 215 10.64 5.80 4.68
CA ASP A 215 10.40 4.74 5.67
C ASP A 215 9.05 4.05 5.42
N LYS A 216 8.01 4.83 5.09
CA LYS A 216 6.68 4.29 4.79
C LYS A 216 6.61 3.57 3.44
N VAL A 217 7.36 4.01 2.43
CA VAL A 217 7.50 3.27 1.15
C VAL A 217 8.09 1.88 1.41
N ILE A 218 9.10 1.78 2.26
CA ILE A 218 9.74 0.52 2.65
C ILE A 218 8.76 -0.43 3.34
N GLU A 219 7.95 0.10 4.28
CA GLU A 219 6.89 -0.67 4.94
C GLU A 219 5.84 -1.19 3.94
N GLU A 220 5.40 -0.33 3.00
CA GLU A 220 4.40 -0.68 1.98
C GLU A 220 4.93 -1.65 0.91
N ASP A 221 6.21 -1.54 0.51
CA ASP A 221 6.84 -2.50 -0.40
C ASP A 221 6.89 -3.89 0.27
N SER A 222 7.26 -3.93 1.55
CA SER A 222 7.25 -5.17 2.34
C SER A 222 5.84 -5.76 2.43
N ARG A 223 4.82 -4.93 2.69
CA ARG A 223 3.41 -5.35 2.72
C ARG A 223 2.99 -5.92 1.36
N CYS A 224 3.28 -5.22 0.27
CA CYS A 224 2.96 -5.65 -1.09
C CYS A 224 3.60 -7.00 -1.42
N ARG A 225 4.89 -7.20 -1.09
CA ARG A 225 5.60 -8.45 -1.35
C ARG A 225 5.00 -9.64 -0.61
N LEU A 226 4.52 -9.42 0.61
CA LEU A 226 3.79 -10.45 1.37
C LEU A 226 2.46 -10.76 0.68
N LEU A 227 1.69 -9.75 0.25
CA LEU A 227 0.42 -9.94 -0.46
C LEU A 227 0.58 -10.71 -1.78
N CYS A 228 1.75 -10.68 -2.41
CA CYS A 228 2.05 -11.42 -3.64
C CYS A 228 2.16 -12.95 -3.47
N GLU A 229 2.39 -13.49 -2.27
CA GLU A 229 2.72 -14.92 -2.10
C GLU A 229 1.55 -15.89 -2.38
N ASP A 230 0.33 -15.39 -2.57
CA ASP A 230 -0.83 -16.20 -3.03
C ASP A 230 -1.37 -15.79 -4.41
N LYS A 231 -0.65 -14.91 -5.13
CA LYS A 231 -1.01 -14.47 -6.49
C LYS A 231 -0.47 -15.46 -7.51
N ILE A 232 -1.00 -16.68 -7.42
CA ILE A 232 -0.68 -17.78 -8.33
C ILE A 232 -1.55 -17.63 -9.58
N ASP A 233 -0.91 -17.65 -10.74
CA ASP A 233 -1.59 -17.80 -12.01
C ASP A 233 -2.02 -19.25 -12.20
N TRP A 234 -3.28 -19.52 -11.89
CA TRP A 234 -3.87 -20.86 -12.01
C TRP A 234 -4.08 -21.30 -13.46
N SER A 235 -3.97 -20.40 -14.44
CA SER A 235 -4.09 -20.79 -15.86
C SER A 235 -2.97 -21.74 -16.31
N VAL A 236 -1.83 -21.71 -15.61
CA VAL A 236 -0.69 -22.60 -15.87
C VAL A 236 -0.99 -24.07 -15.56
N VAL A 237 -1.98 -24.35 -14.71
CA VAL A 237 -2.35 -25.73 -14.34
C VAL A 237 -3.07 -26.45 -15.49
N ASP A 238 -3.66 -25.70 -16.43
CA ASP A 238 -4.35 -26.29 -17.57
C ASP A 238 -3.35 -26.73 -18.65
N GLY A 239 -3.35 -28.02 -19.00
CA GLY A 239 -2.57 -28.57 -20.11
C GLY A 239 -1.10 -28.90 -19.85
N ASN A 240 -0.58 -28.73 -18.63
CA ASN A 240 0.81 -29.09 -18.31
C ASN A 240 0.90 -30.19 -17.23
N PRO A 241 1.30 -31.43 -17.59
CA PRO A 241 1.41 -32.52 -16.63
C PRO A 241 2.73 -32.52 -15.84
N GLU A 242 3.72 -31.70 -16.22
CA GLU A 242 5.08 -31.72 -15.64
C GLU A 242 5.17 -30.88 -14.35
N LEU A 243 5.43 -31.53 -13.22
CA LEU A 243 5.44 -30.91 -11.90
C LEU A 243 6.44 -29.73 -11.79
N ASP A 244 7.63 -29.88 -12.34
CA ASP A 244 8.67 -28.84 -12.30
C ASP A 244 8.24 -27.58 -13.06
N VAL A 245 7.53 -27.75 -14.17
CA VAL A 245 7.02 -26.62 -14.96
C VAL A 245 5.91 -25.90 -14.19
N LEU A 246 5.02 -26.63 -13.53
CA LEU A 246 3.98 -26.06 -12.67
C LEU A 246 4.59 -25.25 -11.52
N MET A 247 5.49 -25.85 -10.74
CA MET A 247 6.13 -25.20 -9.58
C MET A 247 6.89 -23.94 -10.00
N THR A 248 7.70 -24.03 -11.07
CA THR A 248 8.49 -22.90 -11.57
C THR A 248 7.59 -21.76 -12.05
N SER A 249 6.50 -22.08 -12.73
CA SER A 249 5.57 -21.06 -13.24
C SER A 249 4.80 -20.36 -12.12
N MET A 250 4.36 -21.10 -11.10
CA MET A 250 3.72 -20.53 -9.91
C MET A 250 4.69 -19.61 -9.16
N GLN A 251 5.94 -20.03 -8.97
CA GLN A 251 6.98 -19.20 -8.35
C GLN A 251 7.28 -17.95 -9.19
N ALA A 252 7.37 -18.09 -10.50
CA ALA A 252 7.58 -16.95 -11.41
C ALA A 252 6.44 -15.93 -11.30
N SER A 253 5.18 -16.36 -11.13
CA SER A 253 4.04 -15.47 -10.89
C SER A 253 4.23 -14.64 -9.61
N ILE A 254 4.62 -15.28 -8.50
CA ILE A 254 4.88 -14.63 -7.23
C ILE A 254 6.04 -13.62 -7.35
N VAL A 255 7.18 -14.04 -7.95
CA VAL A 255 8.36 -13.18 -8.11
C VAL A 255 8.05 -11.98 -9.01
N ARG A 256 7.30 -12.16 -10.11
CA ARG A 256 6.86 -11.04 -10.96
C ARG A 256 5.97 -10.06 -10.21
N CYS A 257 5.06 -10.56 -9.36
CA CYS A 257 4.24 -9.70 -8.51
C CYS A 257 5.11 -8.89 -7.54
N GLN A 258 6.05 -9.55 -6.85
CA GLN A 258 6.95 -8.92 -5.87
C GLN A 258 7.89 -7.89 -6.52
N HIS A 259 8.43 -8.20 -7.69
CA HIS A 259 9.31 -7.29 -8.42
C HIS A 259 8.60 -5.99 -8.84
N ASN A 260 7.30 -6.08 -9.15
CA ASN A 260 6.50 -4.93 -9.55
C ASN A 260 5.93 -4.11 -8.36
N CYS A 261 6.24 -4.45 -7.10
CA CYS A 261 5.68 -3.73 -5.94
C CYS A 261 6.09 -2.25 -5.93
N LEU A 262 7.39 -1.94 -6.01
CA LEU A 262 7.85 -0.54 -6.06
C LEU A 262 7.29 0.24 -7.26
N TYR A 263 7.11 -0.40 -8.41
CA TYR A 263 6.47 0.22 -9.58
C TYR A 263 4.97 0.49 -9.35
N ARG A 264 4.28 -0.37 -8.60
CA ARG A 264 2.88 -0.08 -8.22
C ARG A 264 2.80 1.09 -7.24
N LEU A 265 3.78 1.22 -6.35
CA LEU A 265 3.85 2.30 -5.37
C LEU A 265 4.29 3.64 -5.99
N SER A 266 4.95 3.64 -7.16
CA SER A 266 5.38 4.86 -7.86
C SER A 266 4.23 5.65 -8.49
N LEU A 267 3.05 5.05 -8.59
CA LEU A 267 1.83 5.72 -9.06
C LEU A 267 1.24 6.56 -7.92
N ILE A 268 1.60 7.85 -7.87
CA ILE A 268 1.15 8.78 -6.84
C ILE A 268 0.17 9.77 -7.46
N ASN A 269 -1.07 9.85 -6.93
CA ASN A 269 -2.16 10.65 -7.50
C ASN A 269 -2.38 10.44 -9.02
N GLY A 270 -2.16 9.22 -9.53
CA GLY A 270 -2.34 8.89 -10.95
C GLY A 270 -1.18 9.29 -11.86
N HIS A 271 -0.09 9.81 -11.29
CA HIS A 271 1.15 10.11 -12.00
C HIS A 271 2.22 9.08 -11.65
N ASP A 272 2.87 8.51 -12.67
CA ASP A 272 4.01 7.63 -12.46
C ASP A 272 5.26 8.46 -12.18
N VAL A 273 5.78 8.34 -10.97
CA VAL A 273 7.03 8.99 -10.52
C VAL A 273 8.27 8.23 -11.05
N GLY A 274 8.09 7.02 -11.61
CA GLY A 274 9.17 6.17 -12.10
C GLY A 274 9.89 5.44 -10.97
N HIS A 275 11.22 5.59 -10.89
CA HIS A 275 12.01 4.96 -9.83
C HIS A 275 11.78 5.67 -8.47
N LEU A 276 10.71 5.29 -7.76
CA LEU A 276 10.23 5.97 -6.56
C LEU A 276 11.34 6.19 -5.50
N LEU A 277 12.15 5.17 -5.22
CA LEU A 277 13.26 5.28 -4.27
C LEU A 277 14.34 6.25 -4.76
N ALA A 278 14.69 6.21 -6.05
CA ALA A 278 15.63 7.16 -6.64
C ALA A 278 15.09 8.60 -6.52
N ALA A 279 13.81 8.82 -6.82
CA ALA A 279 13.17 10.13 -6.68
C ALA A 279 13.26 10.67 -5.24
N HIS A 280 13.01 9.84 -4.21
CA HIS A 280 13.20 10.25 -2.81
C HIS A 280 14.64 10.71 -2.55
N TYR A 281 15.63 9.92 -2.97
CA TYR A 281 17.03 10.25 -2.74
C TYR A 281 17.52 11.46 -3.53
N GLU A 282 16.94 11.74 -4.69
CA GLU A 282 17.21 12.96 -5.46
C GLU A 282 16.74 14.22 -4.72
N TYR A 283 15.49 14.23 -4.24
CA TYR A 283 14.98 15.35 -3.45
C TYR A 283 15.74 15.50 -2.13
N LEU A 284 15.98 14.40 -1.41
CA LEU A 284 16.75 14.41 -0.15
C LEU A 284 18.17 14.92 -0.37
N HIS A 285 18.86 14.49 -1.44
CA HIS A 285 20.20 15.00 -1.79
C HIS A 285 20.21 16.52 -1.88
N TYR A 286 19.26 17.10 -2.61
CA TYR A 286 19.21 18.55 -2.78
C TYR A 286 18.82 19.27 -1.49
N CYS A 287 17.80 18.80 -0.77
CA CYS A 287 17.38 19.44 0.49
C CYS A 287 18.50 19.40 1.54
N TYR A 288 19.24 18.29 1.66
CA TYR A 288 20.42 18.20 2.51
C TYR A 288 21.54 19.16 2.11
N TYR A 289 21.79 19.28 0.81
CA TYR A 289 22.80 20.19 0.29
C TYR A 289 22.47 21.65 0.66
N LYS A 290 21.21 22.06 0.56
CA LYS A 290 20.78 23.45 0.82
C LYS A 290 20.94 23.89 2.27
N ILE A 291 20.91 22.96 3.22
CA ILE A 291 21.17 23.22 4.65
C ILE A 291 22.59 22.85 5.10
N MET A 292 23.51 22.66 4.15
CA MET A 292 24.93 22.36 4.42
C MET A 292 25.18 21.01 5.14
N ARG A 293 24.23 20.07 5.09
CA ARG A 293 24.38 18.68 5.59
C ARG A 293 24.98 17.79 4.51
N GLY A 294 26.23 18.07 4.14
CA GLY A 294 26.83 17.45 2.96
C GLY A 294 27.22 15.97 3.10
N SER A 295 27.36 15.46 4.33
CA SER A 295 27.51 14.01 4.58
C SER A 295 26.26 13.23 4.16
N GLU A 296 25.09 13.70 4.58
CA GLU A 296 23.80 13.12 4.25
C GLU A 296 23.48 13.31 2.77
N ALA A 297 23.79 14.49 2.22
CA ALA A 297 23.67 14.73 0.78
C ALA A 297 24.52 13.73 -0.04
N ALA A 298 25.76 13.46 0.38
CA ALA A 298 26.61 12.46 -0.27
C ALA A 298 26.05 11.04 -0.16
N ARG A 299 25.46 10.69 0.99
CA ARG A 299 24.81 9.40 1.21
C ARG A 299 23.56 9.23 0.34
N SER A 300 22.72 10.26 0.22
CA SER A 300 21.56 10.24 -0.68
C SER A 300 21.99 10.00 -2.13
N VAL A 301 23.09 10.60 -2.59
CA VAL A 301 23.65 10.30 -3.93
C VAL A 301 24.12 8.84 -4.04
N ALA A 302 24.77 8.31 -3.01
CA ALA A 302 25.20 6.91 -3.00
C ALA A 302 24.00 5.94 -3.08
N ASN A 303 22.92 6.22 -2.34
CA ASN A 303 21.69 5.44 -2.37
C ASN A 303 20.97 5.56 -3.72
N TYR A 304 20.88 6.78 -4.29
CA TYR A 304 20.25 7.00 -5.60
C TYR A 304 20.84 6.08 -6.69
N ILE A 305 22.17 5.98 -6.74
CA ILE A 305 22.90 5.24 -7.79
C ILE A 305 22.63 3.72 -7.72
N LEU A 306 22.06 3.21 -6.63
CA LEU A 306 21.60 1.82 -6.56
C LEU A 306 20.34 1.56 -7.40
N PHE A 307 19.57 2.60 -7.69
CA PHE A 307 18.24 2.49 -8.31
C PHE A 307 18.19 3.08 -9.72
N ASP A 308 19.05 4.05 -10.06
CA ASP A 308 19.08 4.71 -11.37
C ASP A 308 20.51 5.16 -11.73
N ASP A 309 20.86 5.11 -13.03
CA ASP A 309 22.17 5.51 -13.58
C ASP A 309 22.15 6.93 -14.16
N ASN A 310 21.74 7.90 -13.35
CA ASN A 310 21.68 9.30 -13.76
C ASN A 310 23.09 9.94 -13.82
N PRO A 311 23.51 10.51 -14.97
CA PRO A 311 24.83 11.12 -15.12
C PRO A 311 25.10 12.29 -14.15
N LEU A 312 24.07 13.04 -13.74
CA LEU A 312 24.20 14.12 -12.77
C LEU A 312 24.54 13.57 -11.38
N MET A 313 23.91 12.48 -10.96
CA MET A 313 24.21 11.83 -9.68
C MET A 313 25.60 11.20 -9.68
N GLN A 314 26.04 10.61 -10.79
CA GLN A 314 27.43 10.15 -10.96
C GLN A 314 28.44 11.32 -10.81
N ARG A 315 28.14 12.48 -11.39
CA ARG A 315 28.97 13.68 -11.24
C ARG A 315 28.96 14.20 -9.80
N ASN A 316 27.81 14.21 -9.13
CA ASN A 316 27.69 14.62 -7.73
C ASN A 316 28.51 13.70 -6.82
N LYS A 317 28.51 12.40 -7.07
CA LYS A 317 29.35 11.43 -6.37
C LYS A 317 30.84 11.78 -6.52
N TYR A 318 31.30 12.16 -7.70
CA TYR A 318 32.68 12.59 -7.91
C TYR A 318 33.01 13.89 -7.16
N PHE A 319 32.09 14.86 -7.18
CA PHE A 319 32.22 16.12 -6.45
C PHE A 319 32.40 15.90 -4.94
N TYR A 320 31.51 15.12 -4.32
CA TYR A 320 31.57 14.84 -2.89
C TYR A 320 32.79 13.99 -2.51
N ASN A 321 33.20 13.04 -3.36
CA ASN A 321 34.42 12.24 -3.14
C ASN A 321 35.66 13.13 -3.03
N LYS A 322 35.77 14.15 -3.90
CA LYS A 322 36.87 15.13 -3.84
C LYS A 322 36.79 16.03 -2.61
N GLN A 323 35.59 16.46 -2.24
CA GLN A 323 35.41 17.41 -1.13
C GLN A 323 35.70 16.77 0.23
N TYR A 324 35.20 15.56 0.48
CA TYR A 324 35.31 14.92 1.79
C TYR A 324 36.48 13.94 1.91
N ASN A 325 36.99 13.42 0.78
CA ASN A 325 38.03 12.38 0.74
C ASN A 325 37.76 11.19 1.70
N ASN A 326 36.49 10.90 1.96
CA ASN A 326 36.05 9.86 2.87
C ASN A 326 35.18 8.86 2.10
N LYS A 327 35.69 7.63 1.95
CA LYS A 327 35.00 6.54 1.27
C LYS A 327 33.78 6.04 2.04
N GLU A 328 33.73 6.24 3.37
CA GLU A 328 32.64 5.77 4.22
C GLU A 328 31.34 6.55 4.02
N LEU A 329 31.40 7.79 3.49
CA LEU A 329 30.22 8.58 3.13
C LEU A 329 29.46 8.04 1.91
N PHE A 330 30.07 7.10 1.17
CA PHE A 330 29.48 6.47 -0.01
C PHE A 330 29.15 5.00 0.22
N VAL A 331 29.02 4.60 1.47
CA VAL A 331 28.39 3.33 1.82
C VAL A 331 26.90 3.62 1.83
N PRO A 332 26.11 2.97 0.95
CA PRO A 332 24.67 3.06 1.03
C PRO A 332 24.19 2.69 2.42
N ASP A 333 23.06 3.25 2.85
CA ASP A 333 22.46 2.82 4.11
C ASP A 333 22.33 1.30 4.09
N LYS A 334 22.80 0.65 5.16
CA LYS A 334 22.64 -0.80 5.28
C LYS A 334 21.15 -1.06 5.16
N VAL A 335 20.79 -1.80 4.11
CA VAL A 335 19.42 -2.27 3.88
C VAL A 335 18.96 -2.89 5.19
N LEU A 336 17.82 -2.42 5.70
CA LEU A 336 17.09 -3.10 6.76
C LEU A 336 16.92 -4.55 6.29
N ASP A 337 17.59 -5.50 6.95
CA ASP A 337 17.44 -6.92 6.65
C ASP A 337 15.94 -7.26 6.68
N TYR A 338 15.36 -7.58 5.53
CA TYR A 338 13.92 -7.84 5.36
C TYR A 338 13.53 -9.26 5.72
#